data_AF-N0B8X5-F1
#
_entry.id   AF-N0B8X5-F1
#
_cell.length_a   1.000
_cell.length_b   1.000
_cell.length_c   1.000
_cell.angle_alpha   90.00
_cell.angle_beta   90.00
_cell.angle_gamma   90.00
#
_symmetry.space_group_name_H-M   'P 1'
#
loop_
_entity.id
_entity.type
_entity.pdbx_description
1 polymer ?
#
loop_
_entity_poly.entity_id
_entity_poly.type
_entity_poly.pdbx_seq_one_letter_code
_entity_poly.pdbx_strand_id
1 'polypeptide(L)'
;MAEIAAYNSAFHSARALLFAKGYVERSHYCLGLALKYLYKERDKILELINTFDKIRLSRHNIQYGGLLVSREEAEFVVGFAEEFLRVAREELGIV
;
A
#
# COMPACT_ATOMS: atom_id res chain seq x y z
N MET A 1 10.76 13.27 -1.25
CA MET A 1 11.29 11.90 -1.47
C MET A 1 10.69 10.87 -0.51
N ALA A 2 10.50 11.19 0.78
CA ALA A 2 9.94 10.27 1.78
C ALA A 2 8.61 9.62 1.37
N GLU A 3 7.63 10.42 0.90
CA GLU A 3 6.33 9.91 0.43
C GLU A 3 6.44 8.78 -0.61
N ILE A 4 7.28 8.97 -1.63
CA ILE A 4 7.46 8.01 -2.72
C ILE A 4 8.12 6.72 -2.20
N ALA A 5 9.12 6.86 -1.32
CA ALA A 5 9.79 5.71 -0.70
C ALA A 5 8.82 4.92 0.20
N ALA A 6 8.03 5.61 1.01
CA ALA A 6 7.03 5.00 1.88
C ALA A 6 5.92 4.31 1.06
N TYR A 7 5.41 4.95 0.01
CA TYR A 7 4.47 4.31 -0.91
C TYR A 7 5.06 3.05 -1.54
N ASN A 8 6.32 3.06 -1.98
CA ASN A 8 6.98 1.89 -2.55
C ASN A 8 7.12 0.76 -1.53
N SER A 9 7.44 1.07 -0.28
CA SER A 9 7.44 0.09 0.82
C SER A 9 6.07 -0.57 0.97
N ALA A 10 5.00 0.22 1.08
CA ALA A 10 3.62 -0.28 1.15
C ALA A 10 3.23 -1.10 -0.10
N PHE A 11 3.66 -0.67 -1.30
CA PHE A 11 3.40 -1.39 -2.55
C PHE A 11 4.06 -2.77 -2.55
N HIS A 12 5.29 -2.90 -2.05
CA HIS A 12 5.95 -4.20 -1.94
C HIS A 12 5.32 -5.10 -0.86
N SER A 13 4.87 -4.53 0.27
CA SER A 13 4.08 -5.28 1.26
C SER A 13 2.77 -5.82 0.66
N ALA A 14 2.06 -5.00 -0.09
CA ALA A 14 0.86 -5.39 -0.81
C ALA A 14 1.14 -6.48 -1.87
N ARG A 15 2.27 -6.38 -2.60
CA ARG A 15 2.68 -7.43 -3.55
C ARG A 15 3.01 -8.75 -2.87
N ALA A 16 3.63 -8.74 -1.70
CA ALA A 16 3.92 -9.96 -0.96
C ALA A 16 2.62 -10.72 -0.63
N LEU A 17 1.57 -10.00 -0.19
CA LEU A 17 0.24 -10.59 0.01
C LEU A 17 -0.35 -11.17 -1.28
N LEU A 18 -0.20 -10.47 -2.41
CA LEU A 18 -0.67 -10.95 -3.71
C LEU A 18 0.07 -12.23 -4.14
N PHE A 19 1.39 -12.25 -3.98
CA PHE A 19 2.25 -13.38 -4.34
C PHE A 19 1.94 -14.61 -3.50
N ALA A 20 1.64 -14.43 -2.20
CA ALA A 20 1.20 -15.50 -1.32
C ALA A 20 -0.13 -16.15 -1.76
N LYS A 21 -0.93 -15.45 -2.58
CA LYS A 21 -2.14 -16.00 -3.20
C LYS A 21 -1.90 -16.57 -4.61
N GLY A 22 -0.65 -16.57 -5.09
CA GLY A 22 -0.27 -17.13 -6.39
C GLY A 22 -0.55 -16.21 -7.60
N TYR A 23 -0.77 -14.92 -7.37
CA TYR A 23 -1.05 -13.94 -8.43
C TYR A 23 0.10 -12.95 -8.59
N VAL A 24 0.15 -12.27 -9.73
CA VAL A 24 1.06 -11.14 -10.00
C VAL A 24 0.27 -9.95 -10.51
N GLU A 25 0.67 -8.75 -10.13
CA GLU A 25 -0.01 -7.52 -10.53
C GLU A 25 0.42 -7.07 -11.93
N ARG A 26 -0.53 -6.52 -12.71
CA ARG A 26 -0.24 -5.86 -14.01
C ARG A 26 -0.11 -4.34 -13.92
N SER A 27 -0.61 -3.75 -12.82
CA SER A 27 -0.55 -2.32 -12.56
C SER A 27 -0.76 -2.05 -11.07
N HIS A 28 -0.44 -0.83 -10.62
CA HIS A 28 -0.70 -0.39 -9.24
C HIS A 28 -2.20 -0.44 -8.88
N TYR A 29 -3.09 -0.16 -9.84
CA TYR A 29 -4.52 -0.24 -9.63
C TYR A 29 -5.00 -1.70 -9.49
N CYS A 30 -4.53 -2.57 -10.39
CA CYS A 30 -4.88 -3.99 -10.35
C CYS A 30 -4.46 -4.66 -9.04
N LEU A 31 -3.34 -4.25 -8.45
CA LEU A 31 -2.89 -4.74 -7.15
C LEU A 31 -3.93 -4.49 -6.05
N GLY A 32 -4.38 -3.24 -5.90
CA GLY A 32 -5.39 -2.88 -4.89
C GLY A 32 -6.72 -3.61 -5.12
N LEU A 33 -7.19 -3.69 -6.38
CA LEU A 33 -8.42 -4.40 -6.73
C LEU A 33 -8.35 -5.89 -6.40
N ALA A 34 -7.26 -6.56 -6.78
CA ALA A 34 -7.07 -7.98 -6.50
C ALA A 34 -7.04 -8.25 -4.99
N LEU A 35 -6.31 -7.44 -4.22
CA LEU A 35 -6.24 -7.61 -2.77
C LEU A 35 -7.59 -7.39 -2.08
N LYS A 36 -8.40 -6.41 -2.52
CA LYS A 36 -9.77 -6.22 -1.99
C LYS A 36 -10.62 -7.47 -2.14
N TYR A 37 -10.48 -8.17 -3.28
CA TYR A 37 -11.19 -9.42 -3.52
C TYR A 37 -10.63 -10.58 -2.70
N LEU A 38 -9.31 -10.75 -2.69
CA LEU A 38 -8.61 -11.89 -2.04
C LEU A 38 -8.66 -11.83 -0.51
N TYR A 39 -8.77 -10.64 0.07
CA TYR A 39 -8.77 -10.40 1.52
C TYR A 39 -10.08 -9.77 2.02
N LYS A 40 -11.19 -9.97 1.29
CA LYS A 40 -12.51 -9.38 1.61
C LYS A 40 -13.06 -9.74 3.00
N GLU A 41 -12.56 -10.81 3.61
CA GLU A 41 -12.95 -11.29 4.94
C GLU A 41 -11.92 -10.91 6.03
N ARG A 42 -11.06 -9.94 5.75
CA ARG A 42 -10.03 -9.44 6.67
C ARG A 42 -10.17 -7.93 6.80
N ASP A 43 -11.05 -7.50 7.71
CA ASP A 43 -11.42 -6.08 7.87
C ASP A 43 -10.22 -5.14 7.98
N LYS A 44 -9.23 -5.50 8.81
CA LYS A 44 -7.99 -4.71 8.99
C LYS A 44 -7.21 -4.55 7.68
N ILE A 45 -7.06 -5.64 6.92
CA ILE A 45 -6.33 -5.61 5.64
C ILE A 45 -7.14 -4.80 4.61
N LEU A 46 -8.46 -4.95 4.60
CA LEU A 46 -9.34 -4.24 3.70
C LEU A 46 -9.28 -2.72 3.92
N GLU A 47 -9.27 -2.27 5.17
CA GLU A 47 -9.09 -0.86 5.53
C GLU A 47 -7.75 -0.31 5.02
N LEU A 48 -6.66 -1.05 5.24
CA LEU A 48 -5.34 -0.68 4.74
C LEU A 48 -5.31 -0.60 3.21
N ILE A 49 -5.93 -1.53 2.49
CA ILE A 49 -5.99 -1.50 1.02
C ILE A 49 -6.78 -0.28 0.51
N ASN A 50 -7.86 0.11 1.21
CA ASN A 50 -8.61 1.31 0.85
C ASN A 50 -7.78 2.58 1.03
N THR A 51 -7.01 2.68 2.11
CA THR A 51 -6.08 3.79 2.34
C THR A 51 -4.93 3.78 1.34
N PHE A 52 -4.37 2.61 1.04
CA PHE A 52 -3.32 2.43 0.04
C PHE A 52 -3.75 2.95 -1.35
N ASP A 53 -5.00 2.70 -1.75
CA ASP A 53 -5.51 3.18 -3.03
C ASP A 53 -5.62 4.72 -3.08
N LYS A 54 -5.95 5.37 -1.96
CA LYS A 54 -5.94 6.84 -1.85
C LYS A 54 -4.51 7.37 -1.96
N ILE A 55 -3.55 6.77 -1.26
CA ILE A 55 -2.13 7.15 -1.32
C ILE A 55 -1.57 6.94 -2.74
N ARG A 56 -1.99 5.88 -3.45
CA ARG A 56 -1.61 5.66 -4.85
C ARG A 56 -1.99 6.85 -5.74
N LEU A 57 -3.19 7.41 -5.56
CA LEU A 57 -3.65 8.58 -6.30
C LEU A 57 -2.85 9.83 -5.92
N SER A 58 -2.64 10.06 -4.62
CA SER A 58 -1.80 11.18 -4.12
C SER A 58 -0.39 11.11 -4.71
N ARG A 59 0.25 9.94 -4.64
CA ARG A 59 1.60 9.70 -5.16
C ARG A 59 1.71 10.03 -6.65
N HIS A 60 0.70 9.70 -7.45
CA HIS A 60 0.71 10.03 -8.87
C HIS A 60 0.76 11.55 -9.10
N ASN A 61 -0.03 12.31 -8.35
CA ASN A 61 -0.06 13.78 -8.43
C ASN A 61 1.24 14.42 -7.93
N ILE A 62 1.85 13.85 -6.89
CA ILE A 62 3.15 14.31 -6.37
C ILE A 62 4.26 14.06 -7.39
N GLN A 63 4.30 12.85 -7.96
CA GLN A 63 5.40 12.43 -8.84
C GLN A 63 5.31 13.05 -10.24
N TYR A 64 4.11 13.22 -10.78
CA TYR A 64 3.91 13.69 -12.16
C TYR A 64 3.17 15.02 -12.28
N GLY A 65 2.44 15.43 -11.25
CA GLY A 65 1.67 16.67 -11.23
C GLY A 65 2.37 17.85 -10.56
N GLY A 66 3.59 17.66 -10.02
CA GLY A 66 4.37 18.73 -9.38
C GLY A 66 3.83 19.19 -8.02
N LEU A 67 2.95 18.41 -7.39
CA LEU A 67 2.42 18.70 -6.06
C LEU A 67 3.53 18.58 -5.00
N LEU A 68 3.62 19.58 -4.13
CA LEU A 68 4.50 19.52 -2.95
C LEU A 68 3.82 18.73 -1.84
N VAL A 69 4.63 18.08 -1.01
CA VAL A 69 4.17 17.26 0.13
C VAL A 69 4.49 18.00 1.41
N SER A 70 3.47 18.20 2.25
CA SER A 70 3.66 18.71 3.61
C SER A 70 4.38 17.69 4.50
N ARG A 71 4.87 18.15 5.65
CA ARG A 71 5.50 17.26 6.61
C ARG A 71 4.50 16.23 7.15
N GLU A 72 3.29 16.67 7.44
CA GLU A 72 2.21 15.89 8.01
C GLU A 72 1.78 14.77 7.07
N GLU A 73 1.65 15.06 5.77
CA GLU A 73 1.37 14.05 4.74
C GLU A 73 2.48 12.99 4.66
N ALA A 74 3.75 13.45 4.65
CA ALA A 74 4.89 12.54 4.61
C ALA A 74 4.95 11.63 5.84
N GLU A 75 4.72 12.17 7.04
CA GLU A 75 4.67 11.40 8.29
C GLU A 75 3.53 10.39 8.27
N PHE A 76 2.35 10.79 7.75
CA PHE A 76 1.21 9.90 7.61
C PHE A 76 1.52 8.70 6.69
N VAL A 77 2.10 8.92 5.51
CA VAL A 77 2.38 7.81 4.57
C VAL A 77 3.51 6.91 5.07
N VAL A 78 4.51 7.46 5.77
CA VAL A 78 5.54 6.67 6.44
C VAL A 78 4.91 5.76 7.50
N GLY A 79 4.12 6.31 8.43
CA GLY A 79 3.45 5.50 9.46
C GLY A 79 2.48 4.48 8.88
N PHE A 80 1.78 4.83 7.80
CA PHE A 80 0.94 3.89 7.06
C PHE A 80 1.76 2.73 6.47
N ALA A 81 2.91 3.01 5.86
CA ALA A 81 3.76 1.99 5.27
C ALA A 81 4.31 1.02 6.31
N GLU A 82 4.66 1.51 7.50
CA GLU A 82 5.07 0.69 8.66
C GLU A 82 3.94 -0.22 9.14
N GLU A 83 2.73 0.33 9.30
CA GLU A 83 1.54 -0.46 9.67
C GLU A 83 1.26 -1.55 8.65
N PHE A 84 1.26 -1.21 7.37
CA PHE A 84 0.93 -2.16 6.31
C PHE A 84 1.98 -3.26 6.21
N LEU A 85 3.27 -2.93 6.35
CA LEU A 85 4.33 -3.95 6.43
C LEU A 85 4.10 -4.90 7.62
N ARG A 86 3.80 -4.37 8.80
CA ARG A 86 3.56 -5.18 10.00
C ARG A 86 2.40 -6.14 9.80
N VAL A 87 1.26 -5.64 9.32
CA VAL A 87 0.06 -6.46 9.07
C VAL A 87 0.32 -7.50 7.98
N ALA A 88 1.05 -7.12 6.92
CA ALA A 88 1.40 -8.08 5.87
C ALA A 88 2.28 -9.22 6.42
N ARG A 89 3.24 -8.92 7.29
CA ARG A 89 4.08 -9.92 7.95
C ARG A 89 3.28 -10.85 8.88
N GLU A 90 2.35 -10.29 9.66
CA GLU A 90 1.43 -11.04 10.51
C GLU A 90 0.59 -12.03 9.68
N GLU A 91 -0.03 -11.56 8.60
CA GLU A 91 -0.86 -12.40 7.72
C GLU A 91 -0.05 -13.50 7.00
N LEU A 92 1.23 -13.25 6.72
CA LEU A 92 2.13 -14.21 6.09
C LEU A 92 2.85 -15.13 7.07
N GLY A 93 2.71 -14.92 8.39
CA GLY A 93 3.41 -15.69 9.42
C GLY A 93 4.92 -15.47 9.47
N ILE A 94 5.41 -14.29 9.05
CA ILE A 94 6.84 -13.94 8.99
C ILE A 94 7.16 -12.94 10.12
N VAL A 95 7.38 -13.46 11.35
CA VAL A 95 7.72 -12.66 12.54
C VAL A 95 9.16 -12.17 12.49
#